data_AF-A0A510E2T7-F1
#
_entry.id   AF-A0A510E2T7-F1
#
_cell.length_a   1.000
_cell.length_b   1.000
_cell.length_c   1.000
_cell.angle_alpha   90.00
_cell.angle_beta   90.00
_cell.angle_gamma   90.00
#
_symmetry.space_group_name_H-M   'P 1'
#
loop_
_entity.id
_entity.type
_entity.pdbx_description
1 polymer ?
#
loop_
_entity_poly.entity_id
_entity_poly.type
_entity_poly.pdbx_seq_one_letter_code
_entity_poly.pdbx_strand_id
1 'polypeptide(L)'
;MTQSKSTGYKIFWAGRYLERLENIARIGLFLSMRGEEDLVKTSLSVDDVKGYAETEFNILREDMRSFADENVMASLSYLERAVFSDSIGEKYYRDLLQSVLAVGNAIEGFMAPSSNLAMPKKQEEVREEGQRR
;
A
#
# COMPACT_ATOMS: atom_id res chain seq x y z
N MET A 1 7.65 24.13 -16.51
CA MET A 1 8.60 23.11 -16.00
C MET A 1 8.01 22.50 -14.75
N THR A 2 7.45 21.30 -14.82
CA THR A 2 7.04 20.53 -13.63
C THR A 2 8.29 19.88 -13.06
N GLN A 3 8.73 20.33 -11.87
CA GLN A 3 9.80 19.66 -11.15
C GLN A 3 9.33 18.23 -10.81
N SER A 4 10.01 17.22 -11.36
CA SER A 4 9.75 15.83 -10.99
C SER A 4 10.08 15.64 -9.52
N LYS A 5 9.07 15.29 -8.72
CA LYS A 5 9.25 15.02 -7.29
C LYS A 5 10.13 13.77 -7.08
N SER A 6 10.92 13.74 -6.01
CA SER A 6 11.80 12.60 -5.70
C SER A 6 11.01 11.34 -5.34
N THR A 7 11.62 10.17 -5.53
CA THR A 7 11.01 8.88 -5.13
C THR A 7 10.65 8.85 -3.65
N GLY A 8 11.52 9.36 -2.76
CA GLY A 8 11.24 9.44 -1.33
C GLY A 8 10.03 10.32 -1.00
N TYR A 9 9.86 11.44 -1.72
CA TYR A 9 8.64 12.27 -1.58
C TYR A 9 7.40 11.47 -1.98
N LYS A 10 7.43 10.76 -3.10
CA LYS A 10 6.28 9.99 -3.58
C LYS A 10 5.92 8.84 -2.64
N ILE A 11 6.92 8.14 -2.08
CA ILE A 11 6.71 7.10 -1.06
C ILE A 11 6.05 7.68 0.19
N PHE A 12 6.55 8.82 0.69
CA PHE A 12 5.96 9.47 1.85
C PHE A 12 4.49 9.81 1.62
N TRP A 13 4.15 10.39 0.48
CA TRP A 13 2.77 10.75 0.16
C TRP A 13 1.89 9.54 -0.12
N ALA A 14 2.41 8.49 -0.76
CA ALA A 14 1.71 7.22 -0.92
C ALA A 14 1.24 6.66 0.43
N GLY A 15 2.09 6.71 1.46
CA GLY A 15 1.70 6.33 2.82
C GLY A 15 0.54 7.18 3.37
N ARG A 16 0.57 8.50 3.17
CA ARG A 16 -0.50 9.41 3.62
C ARG A 16 -1.82 9.19 2.90
N TYR A 17 -1.79 8.88 1.61
CA TYR A 17 -2.99 8.57 0.84
C TYR A 17 -3.62 7.24 1.29
N LEU A 18 -2.78 6.22 1.53
CA LEU A 18 -3.24 4.94 2.08
C LEU A 18 -3.86 5.09 3.47
N GLU A 19 -3.23 5.86 4.35
CA GLU A 19 -3.76 6.12 5.69
C GLU A 19 -5.15 6.77 5.65
N ARG A 20 -5.38 7.69 4.71
CA ARG A 20 -6.71 8.32 4.53
C ARG A 20 -7.74 7.31 4.04
N LEU A 21 -7.39 6.48 3.07
CA LEU A 21 -8.27 5.40 2.59
C LEU A 21 -8.57 4.39 3.70
N GLU A 22 -7.57 4.05 4.52
CA GLU A 22 -7.73 3.18 5.68
C GLU A 22 -8.68 3.80 6.70
N ASN A 23 -8.54 5.09 7.00
CA ASN A 23 -9.40 5.82 7.93
C ASN A 23 -10.85 5.86 7.44
N ILE A 24 -11.07 6.13 6.14
CA ILE A 24 -12.39 6.04 5.51
C ILE A 24 -12.98 4.64 5.74
N ALA A 25 -12.19 3.60 5.45
CA ALA A 25 -12.65 2.22 5.55
C ALA A 25 -12.97 1.81 6.99
N ARG A 26 -12.12 2.16 7.97
CA ARG A 26 -12.33 1.81 9.38
C ARG A 26 -13.54 2.52 9.99
N ILE A 27 -13.63 3.84 9.79
CA ILE A 27 -14.75 4.65 10.32
C ILE A 27 -16.05 4.24 9.63
N GLY A 28 -16.02 4.08 8.30
CA GLY A 28 -17.14 3.60 7.52
C GLY A 28 -17.64 2.23 7.95
N LEU A 29 -16.72 1.27 8.13
CA LEU A 29 -17.08 -0.06 8.60
C LEU A 29 -17.73 -0.03 9.99
N PHE A 30 -17.15 0.75 10.92
CA PHE A 30 -17.69 0.89 12.27
C PHE A 30 -19.10 1.49 12.28
N LEU A 31 -19.34 2.55 11.51
CA LEU A 31 -20.62 3.23 11.45
C LEU A 31 -21.67 2.45 10.66
N SER A 32 -21.29 1.81 9.55
CA SER A 32 -22.20 0.96 8.77
C SER A 32 -22.71 -0.25 9.57
N MET A 33 -21.87 -0.87 10.40
CA MET A 33 -22.30 -1.93 11.34
C MET A 33 -23.32 -1.46 12.38
N ARG A 34 -23.47 -0.14 12.58
CA ARG A 34 -24.46 0.49 13.47
C ARG A 34 -25.68 1.05 12.73
N GLY A 35 -25.68 1.01 11.41
CA GLY A 35 -26.69 1.69 10.58
C GLY A 35 -26.54 3.22 10.59
N GLU A 36 -25.37 3.75 10.94
CA GLU A 36 -25.07 5.18 11.09
C GLU A 36 -24.14 5.71 9.98
N GLU A 37 -24.17 5.08 8.81
CA GLU A 37 -23.24 5.35 7.69
C GLU A 37 -23.23 6.82 7.23
N ASP A 38 -24.35 7.52 7.36
CA ASP A 38 -24.43 8.96 7.06
C ASP A 38 -23.49 9.83 7.90
N LEU A 39 -23.04 9.35 9.08
CA LEU A 39 -22.11 10.08 9.94
C LEU A 39 -20.66 10.00 9.48
N VAL A 40 -20.32 9.18 8.48
CA VAL A 40 -18.96 9.05 7.96
C VAL A 40 -18.47 10.39 7.39
N LYS A 41 -19.32 11.07 6.62
CA LYS A 41 -19.02 12.37 6.00
C LYS A 41 -18.70 13.44 7.06
N THR A 42 -19.46 13.46 8.16
CA THR A 42 -19.25 14.38 9.28
C THR A 42 -17.99 14.02 10.08
N SER A 43 -17.75 12.73 10.31
CA SER A 43 -16.58 12.24 11.07
C SER A 43 -15.26 12.57 10.37
N LEU A 44 -15.26 12.54 9.04
CA LEU A 44 -14.09 12.82 8.21
C LEU A 44 -14.02 14.28 7.74
N SER A 45 -15.05 15.08 7.99
CA SER A 45 -15.20 16.44 7.46
C SER A 45 -15.08 16.51 5.93
N VAL A 46 -15.74 15.57 5.24
CA VAL A 46 -15.79 15.49 3.77
C VAL A 46 -17.24 15.47 3.30
N ASP A 47 -17.54 16.13 2.18
CA ASP A 47 -18.90 16.19 1.64
C ASP A 47 -19.27 14.92 0.86
N ASP A 48 -18.33 14.40 0.08
CA ASP A 48 -18.46 13.18 -0.71
C ASP A 48 -17.35 12.18 -0.34
N VAL A 49 -17.71 11.19 0.47
CA VAL A 49 -16.78 10.15 0.94
C VAL A 49 -16.22 9.33 -0.22
N LYS A 50 -17.04 9.03 -1.23
CA LYS A 50 -16.61 8.20 -2.37
C LYS A 50 -15.72 9.00 -3.31
N GLY A 51 -16.13 10.20 -3.69
CA GLY A 51 -15.29 11.10 -4.49
C GLY A 51 -13.96 11.42 -3.80
N TYR A 52 -13.95 11.53 -2.46
CA TYR A 52 -12.73 11.68 -1.70
C TYR A 52 -11.83 10.44 -1.79
N ALA A 53 -12.37 9.24 -1.59
CA ALA A 53 -11.62 7.99 -1.74
C ALA A 53 -11.06 7.81 -3.16
N GLU A 54 -11.86 8.09 -4.20
CA GLU A 54 -11.44 8.04 -5.60
C GLU A 54 -10.28 9.00 -5.88
N THR A 55 -10.35 10.22 -5.33
CA THR A 55 -9.29 11.23 -5.48
C THR A 55 -7.99 10.75 -4.83
N GLU A 56 -8.06 10.29 -3.58
CA GLU A 56 -6.90 9.81 -2.84
C GLU A 56 -6.26 8.58 -3.54
N PHE A 57 -7.07 7.66 -4.05
CA PHE A 57 -6.60 6.51 -4.83
C PHE A 57 -5.90 6.93 -6.13
N ASN A 58 -6.49 7.86 -6.89
CA ASN A 58 -5.91 8.30 -8.16
C ASN A 58 -4.54 8.95 -7.97
N ILE A 59 -4.38 9.76 -6.92
CA ILE A 59 -3.09 10.40 -6.61
C ILE A 59 -2.08 9.34 -6.15
N LEU A 60 -2.47 8.41 -5.27
CA LEU A 60 -1.65 7.28 -4.85
C LEU A 60 -1.12 6.49 -6.05
N ARG A 61 -2.03 6.08 -6.95
CA ARG A 61 -1.67 5.28 -8.13
C ARG A 61 -0.66 6.01 -9.00
N GLU A 62 -0.84 7.30 -9.24
CA GLU A 62 0.05 8.10 -10.09
C GLU A 62 1.44 8.27 -9.45
N ASP A 63 1.51 8.51 -8.14
CA ASP A 63 2.79 8.58 -7.44
C ASP A 63 3.54 7.24 -7.51
N MET A 64 2.85 6.13 -7.30
CA MET A 64 3.45 4.78 -7.32
C MET A 64 3.89 4.33 -8.72
N ARG A 65 3.17 4.72 -9.78
CA ARG A 65 3.38 4.27 -11.17
C ARG A 65 4.84 4.37 -11.66
N SER A 66 5.57 5.37 -11.17
CA SER A 66 6.92 5.66 -11.64
C SER A 66 8.02 4.74 -11.08
N PHE A 67 7.75 3.98 -10.01
CA PHE A 67 8.78 3.18 -9.35
C PHE A 67 8.29 1.86 -8.73
N ALA A 68 6.98 1.63 -8.65
CA ALA A 68 6.40 0.42 -8.09
C ALA A 68 6.72 -0.83 -8.93
N ASP A 69 6.86 -1.96 -8.25
CA ASP A 69 6.96 -3.27 -8.90
C ASP A 69 5.58 -3.84 -9.28
N GLU A 70 5.58 -4.99 -9.96
CA GLU A 70 4.34 -5.65 -10.40
C GLU A 70 3.41 -6.04 -9.23
N ASN A 71 3.96 -6.42 -8.07
CA ASN A 71 3.17 -6.84 -6.91
C ASN A 71 2.42 -5.66 -6.28
N VAL A 72 3.08 -4.51 -6.16
CA VAL A 72 2.46 -3.25 -5.74
C VAL A 72 1.40 -2.83 -6.74
N MET A 73 1.70 -2.89 -8.05
CA MET A 73 0.73 -2.51 -9.08
C MET A 73 -0.50 -3.44 -9.11
N ALA A 74 -0.32 -4.75 -8.90
CA ALA A 74 -1.42 -5.71 -8.80
C ALA A 74 -2.30 -5.43 -7.57
N SER A 75 -1.69 -5.12 -6.42
CA SER A 75 -2.41 -4.71 -5.20
C SER A 75 -3.19 -3.41 -5.41
N LEU A 76 -2.62 -2.43 -6.13
CA LEU A 76 -3.32 -1.19 -6.48
C LEU A 76 -4.53 -1.45 -7.39
N SER A 77 -4.44 -2.39 -8.34
CA SER A 77 -5.60 -2.80 -9.14
C SER A 77 -6.68 -3.52 -8.32
N TYR A 78 -6.30 -4.22 -7.25
CA TYR A 78 -7.29 -4.76 -6.31
C TYR A 78 -8.01 -3.64 -5.55
N LEU A 79 -7.26 -2.66 -5.04
CA LEU A 79 -7.81 -1.46 -4.39
C LEU A 79 -8.72 -0.64 -5.32
N GLU A 80 -8.35 -0.49 -6.59
CA GLU A 80 -9.17 0.19 -7.62
C GLU A 80 -10.60 -0.39 -7.66
N ARG A 81 -10.72 -1.72 -7.68
CA ARG A 81 -12.03 -2.39 -7.72
C ARG A 81 -12.88 -2.09 -6.48
N ALA A 82 -12.25 -1.99 -5.30
CA ALA A 82 -12.96 -1.65 -4.07
C ALA A 82 -13.40 -0.19 -4.06
N VAL A 83 -12.51 0.74 -4.46
CA VAL A 83 -12.78 2.18 -4.50
C VAL A 83 -13.93 2.52 -5.45
N PHE A 84 -13.94 1.93 -6.65
CA PHE A 84 -14.95 2.22 -7.68
C PHE A 84 -16.20 1.33 -7.60
N SER A 85 -16.42 0.62 -6.49
CA SER A 85 -17.64 -0.16 -6.26
C SER A 85 -18.90 0.71 -6.32
N ASP A 86 -19.96 0.21 -6.98
CA ASP A 86 -21.20 0.95 -7.21
C ASP A 86 -21.97 1.30 -5.93
N SER A 87 -21.95 0.41 -4.93
CA SER A 87 -22.66 0.59 -3.67
C SER A 87 -21.73 1.00 -2.53
N ILE A 88 -22.20 1.91 -1.69
CA ILE A 88 -21.62 2.24 -0.38
C ILE A 88 -22.41 1.44 0.70
N GLY A 89 -21.70 0.90 1.69
CA GLY A 89 -22.25 0.02 2.72
C GLY A 89 -21.16 -0.73 3.49
N GLU A 90 -21.56 -1.61 4.42
CA GLU A 90 -20.62 -2.42 5.21
C GLU A 90 -19.64 -3.21 4.34
N LYS A 91 -20.16 -3.87 3.29
CA LYS A 91 -19.33 -4.63 2.35
C LYS A 91 -18.30 -3.74 1.65
N TYR A 92 -18.70 -2.55 1.21
CA TYR A 92 -17.80 -1.58 0.57
C TYR A 92 -16.63 -1.23 1.47
N TYR A 93 -16.90 -0.84 2.72
CA TYR A 93 -15.84 -0.47 3.65
C TYR A 93 -14.96 -1.65 4.06
N ARG A 94 -15.52 -2.86 4.16
CA ARG A 94 -14.75 -4.08 4.41
C ARG A 94 -13.80 -4.40 3.26
N ASP A 95 -14.29 -4.36 2.03
CA ASP A 95 -13.49 -4.63 0.83
C ASP A 95 -12.41 -3.55 0.64
N LEU A 96 -12.75 -2.29 0.90
CA LEU A 96 -11.82 -1.16 0.89
C LEU A 96 -10.71 -1.37 1.92
N LEU A 97 -11.05 -1.71 3.17
CA LEU A 97 -10.07 -1.95 4.23
C LEU A 97 -9.11 -3.09 3.88
N GLN A 98 -9.65 -4.23 3.41
CA GLN A 98 -8.83 -5.37 3.02
C GLN A 98 -7.87 -5.02 1.87
N SER A 99 -8.35 -4.26 0.89
CA SER A 99 -7.54 -3.86 -0.26
C SER A 99 -6.46 -2.84 0.11
N VAL A 100 -6.77 -1.89 0.99
CA VAL A 100 -5.78 -0.92 1.53
C VAL A 100 -4.67 -1.64 2.28
N LEU A 101 -5.01 -2.60 3.15
CA LEU A 101 -4.01 -3.41 3.87
C LEU A 101 -3.16 -4.24 2.91
N ALA A 102 -3.74 -4.79 1.85
CA ALA A 102 -2.98 -5.51 0.83
C ALA A 102 -1.95 -4.60 0.13
N VAL A 103 -2.33 -3.38 -0.24
CA VAL A 103 -1.39 -2.40 -0.81
C VAL A 103 -0.30 -2.02 0.20
N GLY A 104 -0.66 -1.75 1.46
CA GLY A 104 0.30 -1.46 2.52
C GLY A 104 1.36 -2.56 2.66
N ASN A 105 0.93 -3.82 2.75
CA ASN A 105 1.82 -4.98 2.83
C ASN A 105 2.72 -5.11 1.58
N ALA A 106 2.19 -4.84 0.38
CA ALA A 106 2.96 -4.89 -0.85
C ALA A 106 4.05 -3.80 -0.89
N ILE A 107 3.73 -2.58 -0.44
CA ILE A 107 4.68 -1.47 -0.36
C ILE A 107 5.76 -1.75 0.69
N GLU A 108 5.39 -2.27 1.85
CA GLU A 108 6.36 -2.69 2.87
C GLU A 108 7.31 -3.76 2.34
N GLY A 109 6.78 -4.77 1.63
CA GLY A 109 7.58 -5.80 0.98
C GLY A 109 8.53 -5.25 -0.09
N PHE A 110 8.06 -4.28 -0.88
CA PHE A 110 8.87 -3.59 -1.89
C PHE A 110 10.00 -2.76 -1.28
N MET A 111 9.77 -2.12 -0.12
CA MET A 111 10.78 -1.33 0.58
C MET A 111 11.70 -2.14 1.48
N ALA A 112 11.32 -3.38 1.81
CA ALA A 112 12.13 -4.24 2.66
C ALA A 112 13.51 -4.47 2.02
N PRO A 113 14.60 -4.44 2.80
CA PRO A 113 15.92 -4.78 2.29
C PRO A 113 15.87 -6.17 1.65
N SER A 114 16.29 -6.29 0.40
CA SER A 114 16.46 -7.59 -0.25
C SER A 114 17.36 -8.44 0.65
N SER A 115 16.82 -9.51 1.22
CA SER A 115 17.47 -10.40 2.18
C SER A 115 18.61 -11.23 1.60
N ASN A 116 19.27 -10.74 0.55
CA ASN A 116 20.59 -11.18 0.11
C ASN A 116 21.65 -10.77 1.14
N LEU A 117 21.50 -11.23 2.38
CA LEU A 117 22.62 -11.66 3.19
C LEU A 117 23.31 -12.75 2.38
N ALA A 118 24.22 -12.34 1.51
CA ALA A 118 25.26 -13.20 1.00
C ALA A 118 26.00 -13.71 2.24
N MET A 119 25.57 -14.84 2.81
CA MET A 119 26.35 -15.54 3.80
C MET A 119 27.71 -15.80 3.13
N PRO A 120 28.82 -15.25 3.67
CA PRO A 120 30.12 -15.54 3.10
C PRO A 120 30.29 -17.06 3.12
N LYS A 121 30.48 -17.65 1.93
CA LYS A 121 30.79 -19.07 1.82
C LYS A 121 32.02 -19.33 2.69
N LYS A 122 31.91 -20.24 3.66
CA LYS A 122 33.07 -20.74 4.41
C LYS A 122 34.16 -21.10 3.39
N GLN A 123 35.31 -20.45 3.52
CA GLN A 123 36.50 -20.76 2.75
C GLN A 123 36.92 -22.17 3.16
N GLU A 124 36.95 -23.13 2.22
CA GLU A 124 37.48 -24.46 2.51
C GLU A 124 38.96 -24.33 2.86
N GLU A 125 39.34 -24.84 4.04
CA GLU A 125 40.75 -24.98 4.41
C GLU A 125 41.42 -25.90 3.39
N VAL A 126 42.36 -25.35 2.62
CA VAL A 126 43.27 -26.14 1.79
C VAL A 126 44.13 -26.96 2.75
N ARG A 127 43.86 -28.27 2.83
CA ARG A 127 44.78 -29.21 3.46
C ARG A 127 46.00 -29.35 2.55
N GLU A 128 47.14 -28.79 2.97
CA GLU A 128 48.43 -29.13 2.38
C GLU A 128 48.73 -30.61 2.66
N GLU A 129 48.40 -31.47 1.70
CA GLU A 129 48.91 -32.84 1.69
C GLU A 129 50.41 -32.80 1.38
N GLY A 130 51.19 -33.36 2.30
CA GLY A 130 52.61 -33.17 2.40
C GLY A 130 53.41 -33.62 1.17
N GLN A 131 54.30 -32.74 0.72
CA GLN A 131 55.50 -33.16 0.01
C GLN A 131 56.62 -33.42 1.03
N ARG A 132 56.84 -34.69 1.36
CA ARG A 132 58.15 -35.17 1.81
C ARG A 132 58.66 -36.19 0.80
N ARG A 133 59.70 -35.80 0.07
CA ARG A 133 60.70 -36.68 -0.50
C ARG A 133 62.07 -36.10 -0.18
#